data_AF-A0A449AJ96-F1
#
_entry.id   AF-A0A449AJ96-F1
#
_cell.length_a   1.000
_cell.length_b   1.000
_cell.length_c   1.000
_cell.angle_alpha   90.00
_cell.angle_beta   90.00
_cell.angle_gamma   90.00
#
_symmetry.space_group_name_H-M   'P 1'
#
loop_
_entity.id
_entity.type
_entity.pdbx_description
1 polymer ?
#
loop_
_entity_poly.entity_id
_entity_poly.type
_entity_poly.pdbx_seq_one_letter_code
_entity_poly.pdbx_strand_id
1 'polypeptide(L)'
;MKNRLAMFCVLSLGTAVVSGISIAVILSQSKQPKNELDAAKRHILNGVNLNEFTLTTGNLDPKNVLASKYADSPTYIKSSFQTPSGSSDFWTKQLISSVILDQATKNKEKLFGFNHPKGLLLNYFTDNYLISFNSYANDKNGTLYLKVIFKPKEGKKLNQQVEYIYKLTGFNKYSENYFKDGLFIKGLEWKKDEIKKYKTIQELKNAYDEAIKNKTISTFIKNIFSFQTSPSSSINLKETKLEFNIDKNLVTLKTKLNALVNEATENDLLKIAIEPTNVDASIDKEFQNKA
;
A
#
# COMPACT_ATOMS: atom_id res chain seq x y z
N MET A 1 -9.83 -30.06 -89.24
CA MET A 1 -11.14 -30.74 -89.10
C MET A 1 -11.74 -30.31 -87.76
N LYS A 2 -12.80 -29.50 -87.79
CA LYS A 2 -14.13 -29.91 -87.30
C LYS A 2 -14.07 -30.60 -85.92
N ASN A 3 -14.33 -29.88 -84.84
CA ASN A 3 -15.69 -29.68 -84.34
C ASN A 3 -15.77 -28.60 -83.26
N ARG A 4 -16.67 -27.65 -83.52
CA ARG A 4 -17.30 -26.75 -82.55
C ARG A 4 -18.43 -27.51 -81.82
N LEU A 5 -18.89 -26.86 -80.75
CA LEU A 5 -20.08 -27.04 -79.90
C LEU A 5 -19.66 -27.41 -78.47
N ALA A 6 -20.16 -26.78 -77.40
CA ALA A 6 -21.40 -26.03 -77.29
C ALA A 6 -21.28 -24.79 -76.39
N MET A 7 -22.10 -23.82 -76.74
CA MET A 7 -22.54 -22.67 -75.96
C MET A 7 -23.30 -23.16 -74.72
N PHE A 8 -23.06 -22.56 -73.54
CA PHE A 8 -24.15 -22.30 -72.60
C PHE A 8 -23.84 -21.09 -71.72
N CYS A 9 -24.84 -20.22 -71.67
CA CYS A 9 -24.88 -18.94 -70.99
C CYS A 9 -25.00 -19.07 -69.46
N VAL A 10 -24.32 -18.13 -68.80
CA VAL A 10 -24.66 -17.36 -67.60
C VAL A 10 -25.94 -17.72 -66.84
N LEU A 11 -25.77 -17.94 -65.54
CA LEU A 11 -26.56 -17.49 -64.37
C LEU A 11 -25.91 -18.15 -63.14
N SER A 12 -25.72 -17.59 -61.95
CA SER A 12 -25.63 -16.24 -61.39
C SER A 12 -25.35 -16.44 -59.89
N LEU A 13 -24.53 -15.57 -59.29
CA LEU A 13 -24.40 -15.25 -57.85
C LEU A 13 -24.11 -16.37 -56.84
N GLY A 14 -22.98 -16.22 -56.13
CA GLY A 14 -22.83 -16.74 -54.78
C GLY A 14 -21.41 -17.08 -54.37
N THR A 15 -20.73 -16.11 -53.74
CA THR A 15 -19.67 -16.29 -52.72
C THR A 15 -18.52 -17.26 -53.00
N ALA A 16 -17.32 -16.72 -53.22
CA ALA A 16 -16.15 -16.92 -52.36
C ALA A 16 -14.96 -16.15 -52.95
N VAL A 17 -14.34 -15.33 -52.11
CA VAL A 17 -13.28 -14.38 -52.46
C VAL A 17 -12.03 -15.12 -52.92
N VAL A 18 -11.56 -14.72 -54.12
CA VAL A 18 -10.36 -15.20 -54.78
C VAL A 18 -9.11 -14.66 -54.09
N SER A 19 -8.15 -15.57 -53.99
CA SER A 19 -6.71 -15.41 -53.76
C SER A 19 -6.08 -14.07 -54.16
N GLY A 20 -5.10 -13.66 -53.33
CA GLY A 20 -3.73 -13.54 -53.84
C GLY A 20 -3.28 -12.18 -54.37
N ILE A 21 -2.56 -11.47 -53.50
CA ILE A 21 -1.36 -10.65 -53.76
C ILE A 21 -1.49 -9.50 -54.76
N SER A 22 -1.53 -8.28 -54.21
CA SER A 22 -0.77 -7.16 -54.76
C SER A 22 -0.09 -6.43 -53.60
N ILE A 23 1.23 -6.56 -53.55
CA ILE A 23 2.11 -5.78 -52.69
C ILE A 23 2.04 -4.34 -53.18
N ALA A 24 1.48 -3.45 -52.37
CA ALA A 24 1.73 -2.02 -52.47
C ALA A 24 2.29 -1.54 -51.13
N VAL A 25 3.59 -1.25 -51.15
CA VAL A 25 4.35 -0.64 -50.08
C VAL A 25 3.74 0.73 -49.77
N ILE A 26 3.14 0.86 -48.59
CA ILE A 26 2.97 2.17 -47.93
C ILE A 26 3.68 2.07 -46.58
N LEU A 27 4.89 2.64 -46.57
CA LEU A 27 5.69 2.93 -45.39
C LEU A 27 4.87 3.81 -44.44
N SER A 28 4.22 3.19 -43.47
CA SER A 28 3.85 3.84 -42.22
C SER A 28 4.60 3.11 -41.11
N GLN A 29 5.72 3.69 -40.68
CA GLN A 29 6.40 3.27 -39.47
C GLN A 29 5.49 3.58 -38.28
N SER A 30 4.55 2.68 -37.99
CA SER A 30 3.99 2.58 -36.65
C SER A 30 5.09 2.00 -35.76
N LYS A 31 5.87 2.89 -35.15
CA LYS A 31 6.64 2.52 -33.97
C LYS A 31 5.61 2.10 -32.92
N GLN A 32 5.37 0.79 -32.79
CA GLN A 32 4.88 0.27 -31.52
C GLN A 32 5.84 0.81 -30.45
N PRO A 33 5.33 1.42 -29.37
CA PRO A 33 6.19 1.96 -28.33
C PRO A 33 7.03 0.80 -27.77
N LYS A 34 8.37 0.93 -27.86
CA LYS A 34 9.35 -0.01 -27.31
C LYS A 34 9.12 -0.35 -25.82
N ASN A 35 8.26 0.39 -25.12
CA ASN A 35 8.06 0.30 -23.68
C ASN A 35 7.24 -0.92 -23.19
N GLU A 36 6.37 -1.55 -23.99
CA GLU A 36 5.58 -2.69 -23.50
C GLU A 36 6.33 -4.02 -23.56
N LEU A 37 7.14 -4.24 -24.61
CA LEU A 37 7.97 -5.45 -24.74
C LEU A 37 9.16 -5.44 -23.76
N ASP A 38 9.66 -4.26 -23.39
CA ASP A 38 10.74 -4.09 -22.41
C ASP A 38 10.25 -4.17 -20.95
N ALA A 39 8.94 -4.08 -20.68
CA ALA A 39 8.37 -4.33 -19.35
C ALA A 39 8.27 -5.84 -19.07
N ALA A 40 7.84 -6.64 -20.05
CA ALA A 40 7.75 -8.10 -19.93
C ALA A 40 9.10 -8.81 -19.76
N LYS A 41 10.20 -8.21 -20.27
CA LYS A 41 11.58 -8.74 -20.11
C LYS A 41 12.23 -8.43 -18.76
N ARG A 42 11.64 -7.57 -17.91
CA ARG A 42 12.19 -7.24 -16.57
C ARG A 42 11.93 -8.30 -15.51
N HIS A 43 11.16 -9.33 -15.81
CA HIS A 43 10.76 -10.36 -14.86
C HIS A 43 11.47 -11.70 -15.04
N ILE A 44 12.44 -11.80 -15.96
CA ILE A 44 13.19 -13.05 -16.18
C ILE A 44 14.58 -12.92 -15.56
N LEU A 45 14.88 -13.78 -14.59
CA LEU A 45 16.20 -13.89 -13.95
C LEU A 45 16.74 -15.31 -14.13
N ASN A 46 17.99 -15.46 -14.58
CA ASN A 46 18.61 -16.78 -14.84
C ASN A 46 17.70 -17.76 -15.65
N GLY A 47 16.92 -17.24 -16.61
CA GLY A 47 15.97 -18.04 -17.42
C GLY A 47 14.66 -18.42 -16.72
N VAL A 48 14.41 -17.93 -15.50
CA VAL A 48 13.19 -18.17 -14.72
C VAL A 48 12.34 -16.91 -14.69
N ASN A 49 11.04 -17.05 -14.99
CA ASN A 49 10.09 -15.94 -14.92
C ASN A 49 9.59 -15.77 -13.48
N LEU A 50 9.86 -14.61 -12.87
CA LEU A 50 9.47 -14.27 -11.50
C LEU A 50 7.95 -14.30 -11.30
N ASN A 51 7.15 -14.07 -12.35
CA ASN A 51 5.69 -14.14 -12.29
C ASN A 51 5.16 -15.55 -12.02
N GLU A 52 5.99 -16.59 -12.22
CA GLU A 52 5.61 -17.99 -11.95
C GLU A 52 5.65 -18.32 -10.46
N PHE A 53 6.29 -17.49 -9.63
CA PHE A 53 6.23 -17.63 -8.18
C PHE A 53 4.91 -17.05 -7.64
N THR A 54 4.24 -17.80 -6.79
CA THR A 54 3.02 -17.38 -6.09
C THR A 54 3.29 -17.30 -4.59
N LEU A 55 3.03 -16.14 -3.98
CA LEU A 55 3.07 -15.97 -2.53
C LEU A 55 1.89 -16.70 -1.91
N THR A 56 2.13 -17.47 -0.85
CA THR A 56 1.15 -18.34 -0.19
C THR A 56 1.33 -18.30 1.32
N THR A 57 0.29 -18.67 2.06
CA THR A 57 0.38 -18.94 3.50
C THR A 57 0.78 -20.39 3.75
N GLY A 58 1.51 -20.62 4.85
CA GLY A 58 1.77 -21.94 5.42
C GLY A 58 0.73 -22.26 6.51
N ASN A 59 1.15 -22.30 7.78
CA ASN A 59 0.25 -22.54 8.93
C ASN A 59 -0.61 -21.32 9.33
N LEU A 60 -0.53 -20.22 8.57
CA LEU A 60 -1.32 -19.02 8.82
C LEU A 60 -2.69 -19.11 8.15
N ASP A 61 -3.75 -18.89 8.92
CA ASP A 61 -5.06 -18.52 8.38
C ASP A 61 -5.14 -16.98 8.24
N PRO A 62 -5.07 -16.43 7.02
CA PRO A 62 -5.05 -14.99 6.81
C PRO A 62 -6.36 -14.32 7.26
N LYS A 63 -7.50 -15.03 7.26
CA LYS A 63 -8.80 -14.44 7.62
C LYS A 63 -8.89 -13.97 9.06
N ASN A 64 -8.03 -14.50 9.94
CA ASN A 64 -8.03 -14.16 11.37
C ASN A 64 -7.11 -12.99 11.73
N VAL A 65 -6.37 -12.44 10.75
CA VAL A 65 -5.37 -11.38 11.00
C VAL A 65 -5.39 -10.31 9.92
N LEU A 66 -5.01 -9.09 10.27
CA LEU A 66 -4.79 -8.01 9.30
C LEU A 66 -3.47 -8.22 8.55
N ALA A 67 -3.39 -7.71 7.33
CA ALA A 67 -2.15 -7.76 6.55
C ALA A 67 -1.06 -6.89 7.17
N SER A 68 -1.45 -5.76 7.79
CA SER A 68 -0.55 -4.85 8.53
C SER A 68 0.28 -5.55 9.61
N LYS A 69 -0.20 -6.67 10.16
CA LYS A 69 0.57 -7.49 11.10
C LYS A 69 1.93 -7.94 10.53
N TYR A 70 2.02 -8.10 9.21
CA TYR A 70 3.23 -8.55 8.51
C TYR A 70 3.78 -7.51 7.53
N ALA A 71 3.44 -6.24 7.71
CA ALA A 71 4.04 -5.13 6.96
C ALA A 71 5.27 -4.57 7.71
N ASP A 72 6.16 -3.89 6.98
CA ASP A 72 7.33 -3.22 7.56
C ASP A 72 6.94 -2.00 8.40
N SER A 73 5.97 -1.23 7.91
CA SER A 73 5.54 0.05 8.50
C SER A 73 4.01 0.09 8.66
N PRO A 74 3.44 -0.72 9.55
CA PRO A 74 2.01 -0.71 9.78
C PRO A 74 1.55 0.54 10.53
N THR A 75 0.38 1.05 10.19
CA THR A 75 -0.27 2.13 10.97
C THR A 75 -0.86 1.62 12.27
N TYR A 76 -1.21 0.33 12.34
CA TYR A 76 -1.76 -0.31 13.53
C TYR A 76 -1.18 -1.70 13.73
N ILE A 77 -0.72 -1.98 14.95
CA ILE A 77 -0.44 -3.34 15.42
C ILE A 77 -1.18 -3.50 16.73
N LYS A 78 -2.19 -4.38 16.78
CA LYS A 78 -2.75 -4.80 18.06
C LYS A 78 -1.66 -5.55 18.82
N SER A 79 -1.26 -5.01 19.97
CA SER A 79 -0.13 -5.51 20.74
C SER A 79 -0.33 -6.97 21.14
N SER A 80 0.46 -7.86 20.54
CA SER A 80 1.24 -8.78 21.37
C SER A 80 2.68 -8.31 21.24
N PHE A 81 3.36 -8.08 22.36
CA PHE A 81 4.78 -7.68 22.41
C PHE A 81 5.73 -8.68 21.69
N GLN A 82 5.19 -9.79 21.17
CA GLN A 82 5.88 -10.86 20.45
C GLN A 82 5.49 -10.94 18.96
N THR A 83 4.79 -9.94 18.43
CA THR A 83 4.36 -9.95 17.04
C THR A 83 5.55 -9.60 16.13
N PRO A 84 5.98 -10.46 15.20
CA PRO A 84 7.06 -10.13 14.28
C PRO A 84 6.63 -8.94 13.42
N SER A 85 7.44 -7.89 13.36
CA SER A 85 7.29 -6.90 12.29
C SER A 85 7.60 -7.59 10.96
N GLY A 86 6.95 -7.15 9.88
CA GLY A 86 7.18 -7.63 8.52
C GLY A 86 8.56 -7.27 7.96
N SER A 87 9.58 -7.12 8.81
CA SER A 87 10.97 -6.80 8.49
C SER A 87 11.54 -7.70 7.39
N SER A 88 12.52 -7.17 6.65
CA SER A 88 13.28 -7.97 5.67
C SER A 88 13.87 -9.24 6.29
N ASP A 89 14.31 -9.21 7.54
CA ASP A 89 14.84 -10.39 8.25
C ASP A 89 13.77 -11.45 8.52
N PHE A 90 12.57 -11.02 8.93
CA PHE A 90 11.41 -11.90 9.07
C PHE A 90 11.13 -12.61 7.74
N TRP A 91 10.99 -11.85 6.65
CA TRP A 91 10.72 -12.42 5.32
C TRP A 91 11.83 -13.31 4.79
N THR A 92 13.08 -12.95 5.05
CA THR A 92 14.24 -13.79 4.71
C THR A 92 14.13 -15.14 5.40
N LYS A 93 13.82 -15.19 6.71
CA LYS A 93 13.63 -16.44 7.47
C LYS A 93 12.42 -17.26 7.00
N GLN A 94 11.41 -16.60 6.42
CA GLN A 94 10.24 -17.30 5.85
C GLN A 94 10.54 -17.87 4.46
N LEU A 95 11.32 -17.16 3.63
CA LEU A 95 11.33 -17.38 2.17
C LEU A 95 12.69 -17.82 1.60
N ILE A 96 13.79 -17.58 2.31
CA ILE A 96 15.13 -18.05 1.97
C ILE A 96 15.51 -19.13 2.98
N SER A 97 15.46 -20.39 2.56
CA SER A 97 15.70 -21.52 3.46
C SER A 97 17.15 -22.01 3.34
N SER A 98 17.78 -22.37 4.45
CA SER A 98 19.07 -23.08 4.42
C SER A 98 18.91 -24.56 4.07
N VAL A 99 17.69 -25.10 4.16
CA VAL A 99 17.34 -26.50 3.86
C VAL A 99 16.08 -26.54 2.99
N ILE A 100 16.06 -27.35 1.93
CA ILE A 100 14.87 -27.53 1.09
C ILE A 100 13.81 -28.25 1.94
N LEU A 101 12.76 -27.53 2.34
CA LEU A 101 11.61 -28.11 3.02
C LEU A 101 10.58 -28.54 1.97
N ASP A 102 10.02 -29.72 2.11
CA ASP A 102 8.83 -30.11 1.36
C ASP A 102 7.62 -29.24 1.77
N GLN A 103 6.59 -29.20 0.93
CA GLN A 103 5.42 -28.34 1.14
C GLN A 103 4.67 -28.67 2.45
N ALA A 104 4.63 -29.93 2.88
CA ALA A 104 3.95 -30.31 4.12
C ALA A 104 4.72 -29.81 5.34
N THR A 105 6.05 -29.90 5.32
CA THR A 105 6.92 -29.35 6.36
C THR A 105 6.85 -27.82 6.41
N LYS A 106 6.92 -27.17 5.26
CA LYS A 106 6.76 -25.71 5.13
C LYS A 106 5.41 -25.23 5.66
N ASN A 107 4.32 -25.94 5.37
CA ASN A 107 2.99 -25.63 5.88
C ASN A 107 2.87 -25.81 7.41
N LYS A 108 3.75 -26.57 8.05
CA LYS A 108 3.77 -26.73 9.52
C LYS A 108 4.65 -25.68 10.19
N GLU A 109 5.81 -25.39 9.61
CA GLU A 109 6.88 -24.63 10.26
C GLU A 109 6.92 -23.14 9.89
N LYS A 110 6.34 -22.75 8.76
CA LYS A 110 6.40 -21.37 8.24
C LYS A 110 5.01 -20.75 8.15
N LEU A 111 4.96 -19.44 8.37
CA LEU A 111 3.76 -18.64 8.18
C LEU A 111 3.51 -18.37 6.69
N PHE A 112 4.59 -18.23 5.92
CA PHE A 112 4.55 -17.81 4.52
C PHE A 112 5.49 -18.62 3.64
N GLY A 113 5.24 -18.55 2.34
CA GLY A 113 6.02 -19.29 1.37
C GLY A 113 5.81 -18.85 -0.07
N PHE A 114 6.77 -19.19 -0.93
CA PHE A 114 6.60 -19.12 -2.37
C PHE A 114 6.41 -20.51 -2.98
N ASN A 115 5.45 -20.62 -3.90
CA ASN A 115 5.24 -21.82 -4.71
C ASN A 115 5.58 -21.49 -6.17
N HIS A 116 6.32 -22.38 -6.82
CA HIS A 116 6.64 -22.31 -8.23
C HIS A 116 6.19 -23.64 -8.89
N PRO A 117 5.62 -23.64 -10.11
CA PRO A 117 5.12 -24.86 -10.76
C PRO A 117 6.16 -25.98 -10.89
N LYS A 118 7.43 -25.59 -11.04
CA LYS A 118 8.59 -26.51 -11.11
C LYS A 118 9.28 -26.78 -9.76
N GLY A 119 8.69 -26.36 -8.64
CA GLY A 119 9.28 -26.52 -7.31
C GLY A 119 10.53 -25.68 -7.04
N LEU A 120 10.79 -24.65 -7.86
CA LEU A 120 11.94 -23.75 -7.66
C LEU A 120 11.76 -22.90 -6.39
N LEU A 121 12.86 -22.65 -5.71
CA LEU A 121 12.94 -21.78 -4.53
C LEU A 121 13.68 -20.49 -4.87
N LEU A 122 13.42 -19.41 -4.12
CA LEU A 122 14.16 -18.15 -4.27
C LEU A 122 15.67 -18.30 -4.03
N ASN A 123 16.07 -19.30 -3.24
CA ASN A 123 17.46 -19.71 -3.05
C ASN A 123 18.23 -19.88 -4.37
N TYR A 124 17.56 -20.30 -5.45
CA TYR A 124 18.15 -20.46 -6.78
C TYR A 124 18.84 -19.19 -7.30
N PHE A 125 18.39 -18.00 -6.88
CA PHE A 125 18.96 -16.73 -7.32
C PHE A 125 20.11 -16.25 -6.42
N THR A 126 20.33 -16.85 -5.25
CA THR A 126 21.23 -16.32 -4.23
C THR A 126 22.72 -16.39 -4.61
N ASP A 127 23.11 -17.26 -5.55
CA ASP A 127 24.49 -17.32 -6.06
C ASP A 127 24.91 -16.04 -6.82
N ASN A 128 23.94 -15.38 -7.45
CA ASN A 128 24.16 -14.23 -8.33
C ASN A 128 23.59 -12.93 -7.75
N TYR A 129 22.62 -13.01 -6.85
CA TYR A 129 21.90 -11.87 -6.31
C TYR A 129 21.87 -11.87 -4.78
N LEU A 130 21.94 -10.69 -4.18
CA LEU A 130 21.46 -10.41 -2.83
C LEU A 130 19.95 -10.18 -2.94
N ILE A 131 19.16 -10.90 -2.15
CA ILE A 131 17.69 -10.82 -2.15
C ILE A 131 17.26 -10.10 -0.87
N SER A 132 16.43 -9.07 -1.00
CA SER A 132 15.81 -8.37 0.12
C SER A 132 14.31 -8.20 -0.08
N PHE A 133 13.60 -7.93 1.02
CA PHE A 133 12.15 -7.92 1.06
C PHE A 133 11.63 -6.64 1.71
N ASN A 134 10.63 -6.02 1.09
CA ASN A 134 9.81 -5.00 1.72
C ASN A 134 8.34 -5.41 1.66
N SER A 135 7.60 -5.19 2.74
CA SER A 135 6.22 -5.63 2.88
C SER A 135 5.26 -4.48 3.21
N TYR A 136 4.10 -4.51 2.57
CA TYR A 136 3.10 -3.45 2.61
C TYR A 136 1.71 -4.05 2.74
N ALA A 137 0.81 -3.35 3.41
CA ALA A 137 -0.54 -3.84 3.68
C ALA A 137 -1.61 -3.01 3.00
N ASN A 138 -2.69 -3.68 2.62
CA ASN A 138 -3.96 -3.09 2.29
C ASN A 138 -5.01 -3.76 3.18
N ASP A 139 -5.21 -3.19 4.37
CA ASP A 139 -6.19 -3.69 5.32
C ASP A 139 -7.62 -3.35 4.90
N LYS A 140 -7.81 -2.44 3.94
CA LYS A 140 -9.13 -2.17 3.35
C LYS A 140 -9.64 -3.36 2.54
N ASN A 141 -8.75 -3.98 1.77
CA ASN A 141 -9.08 -5.09 0.88
C ASN A 141 -8.62 -6.46 1.40
N GLY A 142 -7.85 -6.50 2.49
CA GLY A 142 -7.32 -7.75 3.04
C GLY A 142 -6.20 -8.33 2.19
N THR A 143 -5.26 -7.48 1.76
CA THR A 143 -4.17 -7.86 0.86
C THR A 143 -2.81 -7.49 1.46
N LEU A 144 -1.87 -8.43 1.41
CA LEU A 144 -0.46 -8.20 1.67
C LEU A 144 0.29 -8.10 0.34
N TYR A 145 1.13 -7.09 0.21
CA TYR A 145 2.06 -6.91 -0.90
C TYR A 145 3.48 -7.16 -0.39
N LEU A 146 4.23 -7.99 -1.11
CA LEU A 146 5.63 -8.28 -0.82
C LEU A 146 6.48 -7.91 -2.04
N LYS A 147 7.24 -6.84 -1.91
CA LYS A 147 8.25 -6.43 -2.89
C LYS A 147 9.53 -7.20 -2.62
N VAL A 148 9.95 -8.00 -3.59
CA VAL A 148 11.21 -8.74 -3.59
C VAL A 148 12.20 -8.02 -4.50
N ILE A 149 13.37 -7.73 -3.98
CA ILE A 149 14.43 -6.99 -4.67
C ILE A 149 15.62 -7.92 -4.87
N PHE A 150 16.04 -8.08 -6.12
CA PHE A 150 17.20 -8.87 -6.52
C PHE A 150 18.32 -7.92 -6.94
N LYS A 151 19.29 -7.70 -6.05
CA LYS A 151 20.46 -6.85 -6.31
C LYS A 151 21.64 -7.72 -6.75
N PRO A 152 22.24 -7.52 -7.95
CA PRO A 152 23.41 -8.29 -8.36
C PRO A 152 24.56 -8.21 -7.35
N LYS A 153 25.24 -9.35 -7.12
CA LYS A 153 26.48 -9.37 -6.35
C LYS A 153 27.61 -8.74 -7.18
N GLU A 154 28.49 -8.00 -6.51
CA GLU A 154 29.67 -7.40 -7.14
C GLU A 154 30.54 -8.47 -7.83
N GLY A 155 31.12 -8.14 -8.99
CA GLY A 155 31.98 -9.04 -9.77
C GLY A 155 31.26 -10.03 -10.69
N LYS A 156 29.92 -10.13 -10.65
CA LYS A 156 29.14 -10.84 -11.68
C LYS A 156 28.87 -9.90 -12.87
N LYS A 157 28.92 -10.41 -14.11
CA LYS A 157 28.50 -9.66 -15.33
C LYS A 157 26.97 -9.51 -15.39
N LEU A 158 26.37 -8.96 -14.34
CA LEU A 158 24.93 -8.78 -14.15
C LEU A 158 24.69 -7.33 -13.75
N ASN A 159 23.96 -6.58 -14.58
CA ASN A 159 24.02 -5.12 -14.51
C ASN A 159 22.75 -4.47 -13.93
N GLN A 160 21.69 -5.23 -13.64
CA GLN A 160 20.40 -4.64 -13.25
C GLN A 160 19.84 -5.25 -11.97
N GLN A 161 19.51 -4.38 -11.03
CA GLN A 161 18.59 -4.68 -9.95
C GLN A 161 17.20 -4.92 -10.55
N VAL A 162 16.56 -6.00 -10.11
CA VAL A 162 15.20 -6.35 -10.52
C VAL A 162 14.31 -6.34 -9.28
N GLU A 163 13.12 -5.80 -9.43
CA GLU A 163 12.13 -5.72 -8.37
C GLU A 163 10.83 -6.36 -8.86
N TYR A 164 10.21 -7.16 -7.99
CA TYR A 164 8.92 -7.77 -8.28
C TYR A 164 8.01 -7.71 -7.07
N ILE A 165 6.73 -7.40 -7.29
CA ILE A 165 5.74 -7.28 -6.23
C ILE A 165 4.80 -8.48 -6.32
N TYR A 166 4.80 -9.31 -5.29
CA TYR A 166 3.84 -10.38 -5.12
C TYR A 166 2.68 -9.90 -4.26
N LYS A 167 1.50 -10.45 -4.50
CA LYS A 167 0.28 -10.17 -3.72
C LYS A 167 -0.29 -11.44 -3.13
N LEU A 168 -0.77 -11.33 -1.90
CA LEU A 168 -1.49 -12.39 -1.19
C LEU A 168 -2.76 -11.79 -0.59
N THR A 169 -3.91 -12.27 -1.03
CA THR A 169 -5.24 -11.81 -0.60
C THR A 169 -5.84 -12.76 0.44
N GLY A 170 -6.95 -12.34 1.07
CA GLY A 170 -7.70 -13.16 2.02
C GLY A 170 -7.45 -12.82 3.48
N PHE A 171 -6.69 -11.76 3.75
CA PHE A 171 -6.52 -11.23 5.11
C PHE A 171 -7.83 -10.62 5.63
N ASN A 172 -7.95 -10.52 6.96
CA ASN A 172 -9.04 -9.77 7.57
C ASN A 172 -9.00 -8.31 7.09
N LYS A 173 -10.17 -7.67 7.05
CA LYS A 173 -10.32 -6.29 6.65
C LYS A 173 -10.46 -5.37 7.85
N TYR A 174 -10.15 -4.10 7.65
CA TYR A 174 -10.37 -3.04 8.62
C TYR A 174 -11.80 -3.06 9.16
N SER A 175 -11.92 -2.95 10.48
CA SER A 175 -13.14 -2.57 11.16
C SER A 175 -12.79 -1.65 12.33
N GLU A 176 -13.66 -0.67 12.60
CA GLU A 176 -13.46 0.28 13.71
C GLU A 176 -13.27 -0.44 15.05
N ASN A 177 -14.03 -1.51 15.30
CA ASN A 177 -13.93 -2.32 16.52
C ASN A 177 -12.53 -2.92 16.77
N TYR A 178 -11.78 -3.23 15.70
CA TYR A 178 -10.42 -3.73 15.82
C TYR A 178 -9.41 -2.62 16.09
N PHE A 179 -9.62 -1.43 15.54
CA PHE A 179 -8.67 -0.32 15.59
C PHE A 179 -8.87 0.61 16.78
N LYS A 180 -10.09 0.68 17.34
CA LYS A 180 -10.48 1.69 18.35
C LYS A 180 -9.52 1.79 19.52
N ASP A 181 -8.98 0.66 20.01
CA ASP A 181 -8.05 0.63 21.15
C ASP A 181 -6.70 1.29 20.82
N GLY A 182 -6.36 1.37 19.54
CA GLY A 182 -5.19 2.10 19.04
C GLY A 182 -5.46 3.55 18.70
N LEU A 183 -6.67 4.07 18.81
CA LEU A 183 -6.99 5.45 18.41
C LEU A 183 -6.94 6.38 19.62
N PHE A 184 -5.87 7.18 19.75
CA PHE A 184 -5.73 8.14 20.83
C PHE A 184 -4.82 9.33 20.48
N ILE A 185 -4.99 10.41 21.24
CA ILE A 185 -4.12 11.58 21.22
C ILE A 185 -3.00 11.36 22.23
N LYS A 186 -1.74 11.43 21.80
CA LYS A 186 -0.55 11.36 22.67
C LYS A 186 -0.28 12.68 23.36
N GLY A 187 -0.49 13.78 22.64
CA GLY A 187 -0.11 15.10 23.11
C GLY A 187 -0.70 16.21 22.26
N LEU A 188 -0.80 17.38 22.88
CA LEU A 188 -1.18 18.63 22.26
C LEU A 188 -0.14 19.69 22.60
N GLU A 189 0.42 20.33 21.58
CA GLU A 189 1.44 21.37 21.73
C GLU A 189 0.97 22.67 21.12
N TRP A 190 1.30 23.78 21.77
CA TRP A 190 1.13 25.10 21.19
C TRP A 190 2.16 25.32 20.09
N LYS A 191 1.72 25.85 18.94
CA LYS A 191 2.63 26.44 17.96
C LYS A 191 3.11 27.78 18.52
N LYS A 192 4.36 27.79 19.01
CA LYS A 192 4.92 28.87 19.84
C LYS A 192 4.74 30.27 19.26
N ASP A 193 4.93 30.45 17.95
CA ASP A 193 4.84 31.77 17.33
C ASP A 193 3.38 32.23 17.13
N GLU A 194 2.46 31.29 16.99
CA GLU A 194 1.04 31.56 16.81
C GLU A 194 0.37 31.86 18.15
N ILE A 195 0.72 31.13 19.22
CA ILE A 195 0.11 31.35 20.55
C ILE A 195 0.55 32.66 21.19
N LYS A 196 1.76 33.15 20.90
CA LYS A 196 2.28 34.43 21.43
C LYS A 196 1.45 35.66 21.01
N LYS A 197 0.62 35.53 19.97
CA LYS A 197 -0.29 36.59 19.51
C LYS A 197 -1.41 36.88 20.52
N TYR A 198 -1.64 35.97 21.47
CA TYR A 198 -2.66 36.09 22.51
C TYR A 198 -1.99 36.24 23.87
N LYS A 199 -2.21 37.35 24.56
CA LYS A 199 -1.66 37.60 25.90
C LYS A 199 -2.41 36.85 26.98
N THR A 200 -3.71 36.63 26.77
CA THR A 200 -4.59 35.97 27.75
C THR A 200 -5.41 34.86 27.09
N ILE A 201 -5.86 33.91 27.91
CA ILE A 201 -6.79 32.86 27.46
C ILE A 201 -8.11 33.46 26.94
N GLN A 202 -8.53 34.61 27.47
CA GLN A 202 -9.72 35.33 27.00
C GLN A 202 -9.55 35.87 25.57
N GLU A 203 -8.38 36.43 25.25
CA GLU A 203 -8.06 36.86 23.89
C GLU A 203 -8.06 35.69 22.89
N LEU A 204 -7.50 34.55 23.29
CA LEU A 204 -7.53 33.33 22.49
C LEU A 204 -8.97 32.85 22.26
N LYS A 205 -9.81 32.87 23.30
CA LYS A 205 -11.22 32.52 23.21
C LYS A 205 -11.97 33.44 22.26
N ASN A 206 -11.76 34.75 22.34
CA ASN A 206 -12.41 35.72 21.46
C ASN A 206 -12.08 35.45 19.98
N ALA A 207 -10.81 35.17 19.67
CA ALA A 207 -10.40 34.82 18.31
C ALA A 207 -10.97 33.48 17.83
N TYR A 208 -11.11 32.51 18.74
CA TYR A 208 -11.80 31.26 18.44
C TYR A 208 -13.30 31.49 18.13
N ASP A 209 -13.98 32.31 18.92
CA ASP A 209 -15.40 32.66 18.70
C ASP A 209 -15.61 33.40 17.37
N GLU A 210 -14.66 34.25 16.96
CA GLU A 210 -14.64 34.85 15.63
C GLU A 210 -14.45 33.80 14.52
N ALA A 211 -13.56 32.82 14.72
CA ALA A 211 -13.38 31.72 13.77
C ALA A 211 -14.65 30.85 13.64
N ILE A 212 -15.44 30.69 14.71
CA ILE A 212 -16.76 30.06 14.64
C ILE A 212 -17.68 30.86 13.73
N LYS A 213 -17.83 32.17 13.97
CA LYS A 213 -18.69 33.06 13.15
C LYS A 213 -18.30 33.03 11.68
N ASN A 214 -17.00 33.00 11.40
CA ASN A 214 -16.45 32.98 10.05
C ASN A 214 -16.37 31.58 9.42
N LYS A 215 -16.76 30.52 10.13
CA LYS A 215 -16.66 29.12 9.68
C LYS A 215 -15.23 28.68 9.32
N THR A 216 -14.23 29.22 10.02
CA THR A 216 -12.79 28.95 9.82
C THR A 216 -12.14 28.18 10.98
N ILE A 217 -12.96 27.54 11.83
CA ILE A 217 -12.54 26.81 13.04
C ILE A 217 -11.37 25.85 12.77
N SER A 218 -11.48 24.98 11.76
CA SER A 218 -10.44 23.98 11.48
C SER A 218 -9.08 24.63 11.13
N THR A 219 -9.10 25.75 10.41
CA THR A 219 -7.89 26.52 10.07
C THR A 219 -7.30 27.16 11.32
N PHE A 220 -8.15 27.78 12.15
CA PHE A 220 -7.71 28.35 13.43
C PHE A 220 -7.03 27.31 14.32
N ILE A 221 -7.68 26.17 14.57
CA ILE A 221 -7.13 25.12 15.44
C ILE A 221 -5.81 24.58 14.86
N LYS A 222 -5.75 24.33 13.53
CA LYS A 222 -4.51 23.87 12.88
C LYS A 222 -3.37 24.88 12.99
N ASN A 223 -3.65 26.18 13.04
CA ASN A 223 -2.62 27.22 13.19
C ASN A 223 -2.11 27.32 14.63
N ILE A 224 -2.98 27.11 15.62
CA ILE A 224 -2.62 27.25 17.03
C ILE A 224 -1.95 25.99 17.61
N PHE A 225 -2.31 24.81 17.12
CA PHE A 225 -1.89 23.55 17.71
C PHE A 225 -1.05 22.68 16.76
N SER A 226 -0.11 21.96 17.37
CA SER A 226 0.53 20.77 16.82
C SER A 226 -0.01 19.55 17.56
N PHE A 227 -0.54 18.59 16.81
CA PHE A 227 -1.12 17.36 17.36
C PHE A 227 -0.10 16.23 17.32
N GLN A 228 -0.01 15.49 18.41
CA GLN A 228 0.70 14.22 18.45
C GLN A 228 -0.34 13.13 18.69
N THR A 229 -0.52 12.24 17.71
CA THR A 229 -1.48 11.16 17.76
C THR A 229 -0.78 9.80 17.77
N SER A 230 -1.53 8.73 18.04
CA SER A 230 -1.05 7.37 17.76
C SER A 230 -0.79 7.20 16.25
N PRO A 231 0.10 6.27 15.83
CA PRO A 231 0.34 5.98 14.41
C PRO A 231 -0.91 5.55 13.63
N SER A 232 -1.90 5.02 14.34
CA SER A 232 -3.18 4.55 13.80
C SER A 232 -4.24 5.63 13.70
N SER A 233 -3.96 6.87 14.11
CA SER A 233 -5.00 7.90 14.25
C SER A 233 -4.60 9.27 13.70
N SER A 234 -5.60 10.01 13.23
CA SER A 234 -5.50 11.44 12.95
C SER A 234 -6.69 12.19 13.54
N ILE A 235 -6.56 13.51 13.72
CA ILE A 235 -7.62 14.36 14.25
C ILE A 235 -8.66 14.65 13.15
N ASN A 236 -9.95 14.49 13.46
CA ASN A 236 -11.02 15.01 12.60
C ASN A 236 -11.26 16.49 12.89
N LEU A 237 -10.48 17.36 12.22
CA LEU A 237 -10.55 18.81 12.41
C LEU A 237 -11.93 19.43 12.11
N LYS A 238 -12.79 18.75 11.35
CA LYS A 238 -14.17 19.22 11.08
C LYS A 238 -15.09 19.03 12.28
N GLU A 239 -14.80 18.04 13.12
CA GLU A 239 -15.55 17.73 14.33
C GLU A 239 -14.85 18.20 15.61
N THR A 240 -13.71 18.89 15.49
CA THR A 240 -12.98 19.44 16.63
C THR A 240 -13.62 20.73 17.14
N LYS A 241 -13.74 20.82 18.47
CA LYS A 241 -14.14 22.02 19.21
C LYS A 241 -13.15 22.30 20.34
N LEU A 242 -13.07 23.56 20.75
CA LEU A 242 -12.32 23.99 21.92
C LEU A 242 -13.29 24.43 23.01
N GLU A 243 -13.00 24.03 24.25
CA GLU A 243 -13.64 24.54 25.45
C GLU A 243 -12.59 25.29 26.28
N PHE A 244 -12.98 26.43 26.85
CA PHE A 244 -12.08 27.32 27.57
C PHE A 244 -12.52 27.37 29.03
N ASN A 245 -11.63 26.97 29.93
CA ASN A 245 -11.79 27.17 31.36
C ASN A 245 -10.86 28.31 31.78
N ILE A 246 -11.43 29.51 31.88
CA ILE A 246 -10.69 30.74 32.18
C ILE A 246 -10.08 30.69 33.58
N ASP A 247 -10.85 30.20 34.57
CA ASP A 247 -10.43 30.14 35.97
C ASP A 247 -9.24 29.19 36.19
N LYS A 248 -9.21 28.08 35.46
CA LYS A 248 -8.10 27.10 35.49
C LYS A 248 -7.03 27.35 34.43
N ASN A 249 -7.17 28.43 33.65
CA ASN A 249 -6.27 28.77 32.56
C ASN A 249 -6.02 27.59 31.58
N LEU A 250 -7.09 26.87 31.24
CA LEU A 250 -7.05 25.60 30.53
C LEU A 250 -7.88 25.65 29.24
N VAL A 251 -7.33 25.11 28.16
CA VAL A 251 -8.04 24.87 26.91
C VAL A 251 -8.19 23.36 26.71
N THR A 252 -9.43 22.90 26.62
CA THR A 252 -9.78 21.50 26.35
C THR A 252 -10.11 21.36 24.87
N LEU A 253 -9.37 20.52 24.17
CA LEU A 253 -9.72 20.09 22.82
C LEU A 253 -10.65 18.88 22.92
N LYS A 254 -11.80 18.95 22.24
CA LYS A 254 -12.73 17.82 22.04
C LYS A 254 -12.84 17.52 20.56
N THR A 255 -12.70 16.27 20.16
CA THR A 255 -12.72 15.87 18.75
C THR A 255 -13.17 14.43 18.58
N LYS A 256 -13.36 14.03 17.33
CA LYS A 256 -13.34 12.63 16.93
C LYS A 256 -12.03 12.29 16.25
N LEU A 257 -11.61 11.04 16.36
CA LEU A 257 -10.44 10.53 15.66
C LEU A 257 -10.85 9.90 14.34
N ASN A 258 -9.99 10.01 13.34
CA ASN A 258 -10.05 9.16 12.15
C ASN A 258 -9.02 8.04 12.31
N ALA A 259 -9.33 6.85 11.80
CA ALA A 259 -8.36 5.77 11.68
C ALA A 259 -7.47 6.00 10.45
N LEU A 260 -6.17 5.79 10.62
CA LEU A 260 -5.19 5.71 9.54
C LEU A 260 -5.01 4.23 9.18
N VAL A 261 -5.43 3.85 7.98
CA VAL A 261 -5.48 2.45 7.55
C VAL A 261 -4.53 2.26 6.38
N ASN A 262 -3.64 1.27 6.46
CA ASN A 262 -2.79 0.91 5.33
C ASN A 262 -3.66 0.51 4.12
N GLU A 263 -3.47 1.15 2.98
CA GLU A 263 -4.26 0.97 1.75
C GLU A 263 -3.35 0.81 0.53
N ALA A 264 -2.23 0.09 0.69
CA ALA A 264 -1.24 -0.10 -0.35
C ALA A 264 -1.87 -0.58 -1.67
N THR A 265 -1.35 -0.10 -2.78
CA THR A 265 -1.69 -0.55 -4.14
C THR A 265 -0.41 -0.84 -4.91
N GLU A 266 -0.50 -1.53 -6.04
CA GLU A 266 0.68 -1.82 -6.89
C GLU A 266 1.38 -0.53 -7.38
N ASN A 267 0.64 0.58 -7.50
CA ASN A 267 1.17 1.89 -7.93
C ASN A 267 1.61 2.80 -6.77
N ASP A 268 1.10 2.56 -5.57
CA ASP A 268 1.42 3.32 -4.35
C ASP A 268 1.40 2.39 -3.14
N LEU A 269 2.58 1.83 -2.83
CA LEU A 269 2.77 0.87 -1.76
C LEU A 269 2.70 1.49 -0.36
N LEU A 270 2.81 2.82 -0.24
CA LEU A 270 2.80 3.54 1.03
C LEU A 270 1.47 4.25 1.29
N LYS A 271 0.48 4.07 0.41
CA LYS A 271 -0.83 4.70 0.52
C LYS A 271 -1.49 4.41 1.87
N ILE A 272 -1.96 5.47 2.52
CA ILE A 272 -2.75 5.41 3.76
C ILE A 272 -4.12 6.02 3.49
N ALA A 273 -5.18 5.29 3.84
CA ALA A 273 -6.54 5.79 3.87
C ALA A 273 -6.84 6.46 5.21
N ILE A 274 -7.65 7.53 5.19
CA ILE A 274 -8.19 8.18 6.37
C ILE A 274 -9.67 7.81 6.48
N GLU A 275 -10.03 7.13 7.56
CA GLU A 275 -11.37 6.61 7.78
C GLU A 275 -12.03 7.32 8.96
N PRO A 276 -13.18 7.99 8.76
CA PRO A 276 -13.95 8.53 9.86
C PRO A 276 -14.32 7.43 10.87
N THR A 277 -14.32 7.78 12.16
CA THR A 277 -14.73 6.86 13.24
C THR A 277 -15.65 7.56 14.22
N ASN A 278 -16.27 6.80 15.11
CA ASN A 278 -17.04 7.34 16.24
C ASN A 278 -16.22 7.43 17.54
N VAL A 279 -14.89 7.33 17.47
CA VAL A 279 -14.03 7.43 18.66
C VAL A 279 -13.83 8.88 19.05
N ASP A 280 -14.49 9.28 20.15
CA ASP A 280 -14.29 10.56 20.79
C ASP A 280 -12.93 10.62 21.50
N ALA A 281 -12.29 11.78 21.45
CA ALA A 281 -11.07 12.07 22.17
C ALA A 281 -11.09 13.48 22.75
N SER A 282 -10.48 13.62 23.91
CA SER A 282 -10.28 14.92 24.53
C SER A 282 -8.90 15.03 25.16
N ILE A 283 -8.31 16.21 25.10
CA ILE A 283 -7.02 16.50 25.71
C ILE A 283 -6.99 17.95 26.19
N ASP A 284 -6.45 18.13 27.39
CA ASP A 284 -6.32 19.42 28.04
C ASP A 284 -4.94 20.03 27.75
N LYS A 285 -4.91 21.36 27.62
CA LYS A 285 -3.68 22.12 27.51
C LYS A 285 -3.77 23.41 28.31
N GLU A 286 -2.86 23.55 29.26
CA GLU A 286 -2.69 24.81 30.00
C GLU A 286 -2.21 25.91 29.06
N PHE A 287 -2.86 27.08 29.13
CA PHE A 287 -2.47 28.26 28.39
C PHE A 287 -1.27 28.91 29.08
N GLN A 288 -0.07 28.68 28.57
CA GLN A 288 1.14 29.29 29.11
C GLN A 288 1.70 30.28 28.10
N ASN A 289 1.37 31.57 28.26
CA ASN A 289 2.14 32.63 27.65
C ASN A 289 3.13 33.16 28.70
N LYS A 290 4.31 32.53 28.77
CA LYS A 290 5.44 33.17 29.46
C LYS A 290 5.94 34.28 28.54
N ALA A 291 5.52 35.51 28.85
CA ALA A 291 6.19 36.71 28.39
C ALA A 291 7.68 36.66 28.81
#